data_AF-A0A9N8H6L0-F1
#
_entry.id   AF-A0A9N8H6L0-F1
#
_cell.length_a   1.000
_cell.length_b   1.000
_cell.length_c   1.000
_cell.angle_alpha   90.00
_cell.angle_beta   90.00
_cell.angle_gamma   90.00
#
_symmetry.space_group_name_H-M   'P 1'
#
loop_
_entity.id
_entity.type
_entity.pdbx_description
1 polymer ?
#
loop_
_entity_poly.entity_id
_entity_poly.type
_entity_poly.pdbx_seq_one_letter_code
_entity_poly.pdbx_strand_id
1 'polypeptide(L)'
;MDEAKEMAIMPDSNCINIATISAGFEKGDFLVREEQGNRVYFDFFEEAFNYISNKGYSRMAREDEKHWVDLMNVIHDSVKGGMKYNTGTLLMVLSRPVSLDKIPPPEKAEKPASKAKTPSKETAPKNLNP
;
A
#
# COMPACT_ATOMS: atom_id res chain seq x y z
N MET A 1 -27.95 -43.53 2.41
CA MET A 1 -28.03 -42.17 1.85
C MET A 1 -26.87 -41.41 2.44
N ASP A 2 -25.73 -41.57 1.78
CA ASP A 2 -24.54 -40.74 1.92
C ASP A 2 -24.77 -39.38 1.22
N GLU A 3 -23.81 -38.47 1.37
CA GLU A 3 -23.74 -37.11 0.79
C GLU A 3 -24.49 -35.98 1.51
N ALA A 4 -24.10 -35.71 2.75
CA ALA A 4 -24.23 -34.35 3.31
C ALA A 4 -22.99 -33.93 4.13
N LYS A 5 -21.83 -34.53 3.84
CA LYS A 5 -20.53 -33.98 4.23
C LYS A 5 -19.92 -33.34 2.99
N GLU A 6 -19.29 -32.20 3.20
CA GLU A 6 -18.35 -31.57 2.27
C GLU A 6 -18.95 -30.55 1.29
N MET A 7 -19.50 -29.45 1.81
CA MET A 7 -19.44 -28.17 1.11
C MET A 7 -19.09 -27.03 2.06
N ALA A 8 -18.06 -26.28 1.66
CA ALA A 8 -17.53 -25.04 2.25
C ALA A 8 -16.51 -25.19 3.41
N ILE A 9 -15.43 -25.93 3.19
CA ILE A 9 -14.11 -25.40 3.57
C ILE A 9 -13.69 -24.55 2.36
N MET A 10 -14.02 -23.25 2.40
CA MET A 10 -13.32 -22.30 1.54
C MET A 10 -11.82 -22.43 1.89
N PRO A 11 -10.90 -22.53 0.91
CA PRO A 11 -9.50 -22.68 1.21
C PRO A 11 -9.12 -21.59 2.19
N ASP A 12 -8.49 -21.98 3.31
CA ASP A 12 -8.05 -21.12 4.39
C ASP A 12 -7.59 -19.80 3.79
N SER A 13 -8.48 -18.80 3.86
CA SER A 13 -8.17 -17.45 3.42
C SER A 13 -7.31 -16.90 4.54
N ASN A 14 -6.09 -17.42 4.63
CA ASN A 14 -5.00 -16.82 5.36
C ASN A 14 -4.92 -15.43 4.77
N CYS A 15 -5.56 -14.46 5.43
CA CYS A 15 -5.43 -13.07 5.08
C CYS A 15 -3.92 -12.78 5.04
N ILE A 16 -3.43 -12.21 3.95
CA ILE A 16 -2.01 -11.88 3.79
C ILE A 16 -1.92 -10.36 3.81
N ASN A 17 -1.03 -9.84 4.64
CA ASN A 17 -0.63 -8.44 4.55
C ASN A 17 0.49 -8.32 3.53
N ILE A 18 0.41 -7.27 2.71
CA ILE A 18 1.36 -7.00 1.65
C ILE A 18 2.11 -5.71 1.96
N ALA A 19 3.42 -5.75 1.76
CA ALA A 19 4.28 -4.58 1.79
C ALA A 19 5.08 -4.50 0.48
N THR A 20 5.50 -3.30 0.10
CA THR A 20 6.32 -3.10 -1.11
C THR A 20 7.54 -2.25 -0.80
N ILE A 21 8.67 -2.57 -1.42
CA ILE A 21 9.85 -1.70 -1.48
C ILE A 21 9.93 -1.11 -2.88
N SER A 22 10.05 0.20 -2.98
CA SER A 22 10.23 0.93 -4.23
C SER A 22 11.41 1.89 -4.12
N ALA A 23 11.98 2.35 -5.24
CA ALA A 23 13.11 3.28 -5.26
C ALA A 23 12.91 4.47 -6.21
N GLY A 24 13.76 5.49 -6.08
CA GLY A 24 13.77 6.67 -6.96
C GLY A 24 12.87 7.80 -6.47
N PHE A 25 12.92 8.09 -5.17
CA PHE A 25 12.18 9.19 -4.55
C PHE A 25 13.12 10.32 -4.09
N GLU A 26 12.64 11.56 -4.10
CA GLU A 26 13.44 12.72 -3.66
C GLU A 26 13.69 12.75 -2.13
N LYS A 27 12.84 12.06 -1.35
CA LYS A 27 12.88 12.06 0.13
C LYS A 27 13.74 10.93 0.73
N GLY A 28 14.32 10.09 -0.12
CA GLY A 28 15.12 8.92 0.25
C GLY A 28 15.19 7.95 -0.93
N ASP A 29 16.28 7.21 -1.04
CA ASP A 29 16.51 6.33 -2.19
C ASP A 29 15.49 5.19 -2.25
N PHE A 30 15.01 4.73 -1.09
CA PHE A 30 14.08 3.63 -0.93
C PHE A 30 12.85 4.01 -0.09
N LEU A 31 11.69 3.45 -0.47
CA LEU A 31 10.42 3.63 0.22
C LEU A 31 9.78 2.27 0.50
N VAL A 32 9.50 2.00 1.77
CA VAL A 32 8.66 0.89 2.21
C VAL A 32 7.22 1.39 2.35
N ARG A 33 6.28 0.73 1.67
CA ARG A 33 4.83 0.92 1.87
C ARG A 33 4.28 -0.29 2.59
N GLU A 34 3.68 -0.05 3.74
CA GLU A 34 3.10 -1.08 4.61
C GLU A 34 1.56 -1.03 4.55
N GLU A 35 0.93 -1.87 5.39
CA GLU A 35 -0.50 -1.81 5.63
C GLU A 35 -0.96 -0.42 6.10
N GLN A 36 -2.26 -0.14 5.90
CA GLN A 36 -2.92 1.09 6.37
C GLN A 36 -2.30 2.40 5.83
N GLY A 37 -1.50 2.33 4.77
CA GLY A 37 -0.92 3.51 4.12
C GLY A 37 0.34 4.06 4.80
N ASN A 38 0.93 3.32 5.74
CA ASN A 38 2.20 3.68 6.36
C ASN A 38 3.34 3.69 5.33
N ARG A 39 4.17 4.74 5.38
CA ARG A 39 5.24 5.03 4.41
C ARG A 39 6.52 5.40 5.15
N VAL A 40 7.57 4.63 4.94
CA VAL A 40 8.86 4.81 5.63
C VAL A 40 9.98 4.88 4.59
N TYR A 41 10.80 5.92 4.66
CA TYR A 41 11.90 6.16 3.72
C TYR A 41 13.23 5.71 4.32
N PHE A 42 14.12 5.21 3.47
CA PHE A 42 15.46 4.73 3.83
C PHE A 42 16.48 5.19 2.78
N ASP A 43 17.72 5.38 3.22
CA ASP A 43 18.83 5.73 2.33
C ASP A 43 19.45 4.47 1.70
N PHE A 44 19.41 3.33 2.38
CA PHE A 44 19.97 2.07 1.89
C PHE A 44 18.91 0.97 1.73
N PHE A 45 19.03 0.16 0.68
CA PHE A 45 18.13 -0.97 0.43
C PHE A 45 18.14 -1.98 1.57
N GLU A 46 19.32 -2.29 2.12
CA GLU A 46 19.48 -3.26 3.20
C GLU A 46 18.74 -2.83 4.46
N GLU A 47 18.71 -1.53 4.77
CA GLU A 47 17.94 -1.00 5.91
C GLU A 47 16.43 -1.16 5.68
N ALA A 48 15.95 -0.83 4.47
CA ALA A 48 14.55 -1.03 4.10
C ALA A 48 14.14 -2.51 4.17
N PHE A 49 14.99 -3.41 3.66
CA PHE A 49 14.76 -4.85 3.69
C PHE A 49 14.78 -5.41 5.11
N ASN A 50 15.77 -5.05 5.92
CA ASN A 50 15.88 -5.50 7.30
C ASN A 50 14.72 -4.98 8.16
N TYR A 51 14.33 -3.71 7.96
CA TYR A 51 13.18 -3.11 8.63
C TYR A 51 11.92 -3.93 8.44
N ILE A 52 11.57 -4.24 7.20
CA ILE A 52 10.32 -4.93 6.89
C ILE A 52 10.40 -6.43 7.22
N SER A 53 11.56 -7.05 7.04
CA SER A 53 11.79 -8.46 7.37
C SER A 53 11.68 -8.72 8.88
N ASN A 54 12.18 -7.79 9.71
CA ASN A 54 12.05 -7.86 11.18
C ASN A 54 10.59 -7.77 11.65
N LYS A 55 9.66 -7.30 10.82
CA LYS A 55 8.21 -7.32 11.08
C LYS A 55 7.52 -8.60 10.63
N GLY A 56 8.28 -9.59 10.17
CA GLY A 56 7.78 -10.89 9.72
C GLY A 56 7.31 -10.91 8.26
N TYR A 57 7.60 -9.87 7.49
CA TYR A 57 7.41 -9.91 6.05
C TYR A 57 8.53 -10.73 5.40
N SER A 58 8.16 -11.48 4.38
CA SER A 58 9.09 -12.24 3.55
C SER A 58 8.81 -11.96 2.08
N ARG A 59 9.80 -12.20 1.21
CA ARG A 59 9.60 -12.03 -0.22
C ARG A 59 8.44 -12.92 -0.68
N MET A 60 7.52 -12.34 -1.45
CA MET A 60 6.41 -13.07 -2.02
C MET A 60 6.91 -14.11 -3.04
N ALA A 61 6.23 -15.25 -3.16
CA ALA A 61 6.53 -16.25 -4.18
C ALA A 61 6.35 -15.62 -5.57
N ARG A 62 7.08 -16.10 -6.57
CA ARG A 62 7.16 -15.46 -7.89
C ARG A 62 5.80 -15.43 -8.59
N GLU A 63 5.04 -16.50 -8.46
CA GLU A 63 3.72 -16.67 -9.06
C GLU A 63 2.71 -15.69 -8.45
N ASP A 64 2.72 -15.57 -7.13
CA ASP A 64 1.86 -14.64 -6.39
C ASP A 64 2.27 -13.18 -6.63
N GLU A 65 3.58 -12.89 -6.66
CA GLU A 65 4.13 -11.57 -6.99
C GLU A 65 3.67 -11.14 -8.39
N LYS A 66 3.75 -12.05 -9.37
CA LYS A 66 3.25 -11.79 -10.73
C LYS A 66 1.75 -11.49 -10.72
N HIS A 67 0.96 -12.31 -10.02
CA HIS A 67 -0.49 -12.12 -9.94
C HIS A 67 -0.85 -10.77 -9.31
N TRP A 68 -0.14 -10.38 -8.24
CA TRP A 68 -0.30 -9.10 -7.57
C TRP A 68 0.03 -7.92 -8.50
N VAL A 69 1.16 -8.00 -9.23
CA VAL A 69 1.56 -6.95 -10.18
C VAL A 69 0.54 -6.82 -11.31
N ASP A 70 0.08 -7.93 -11.89
CA ASP A 70 -0.93 -7.92 -12.95
C ASP A 70 -2.24 -7.28 -12.46
N LEU A 71 -2.69 -7.64 -11.26
CA LEU A 71 -3.87 -7.03 -10.63
C LEU A 71 -3.69 -5.52 -10.43
N MET A 72 -2.53 -5.09 -9.91
CA MET A 72 -2.24 -3.67 -9.71
C MET A 72 -2.24 -2.90 -11.03
N ASN A 73 -1.71 -3.47 -12.11
CA ASN A 73 -1.76 -2.85 -13.44
C ASN A 73 -3.21 -2.65 -13.92
N VAL A 74 -4.07 -3.66 -13.78
CA VAL A 74 -5.50 -3.55 -14.11
C VAL A 74 -6.17 -2.46 -13.29
N ILE A 75 -5.89 -2.39 -11.99
CA ILE A 75 -6.46 -1.36 -11.10
C ILE A 75 -5.96 0.03 -11.51
N HIS A 76 -4.67 0.21 -11.82
CA HIS A 76 -4.12 1.48 -12.28
C HIS A 76 -4.76 1.93 -13.60
N ASP A 77 -4.93 1.02 -14.57
CA ASP A 77 -5.54 1.30 -15.87
C ASP A 77 -7.03 1.65 -15.75
N SER A 78 -7.71 1.14 -14.73
CA SER A 78 -9.13 1.41 -14.48
C SER A 78 -9.42 2.88 -14.12
N VAL A 79 -8.41 3.64 -13.67
CA VAL A 79 -8.56 5.04 -13.26
C VAL A 79 -8.32 5.97 -14.45
N LYS A 80 -9.41 6.53 -14.99
CA LYS A 80 -9.36 7.50 -16.10
C LYS A 80 -8.52 8.73 -15.74
N GLY A 81 -7.44 8.97 -16.49
CA GLY A 81 -6.47 10.05 -16.23
C GLY A 81 -5.25 9.62 -15.42
N GLY A 82 -5.16 8.34 -15.06
CA GLY A 82 -4.03 7.72 -14.35
C GLY A 82 -4.05 7.93 -12.84
N MET A 83 -3.46 6.99 -12.12
CA MET A 83 -3.16 7.17 -10.69
C MET A 83 -1.88 7.99 -10.52
N LYS A 84 -1.99 9.22 -10.02
CA LYS A 84 -0.85 10.11 -9.72
C LYS A 84 -0.19 9.79 -8.38
N TYR A 85 0.20 8.54 -8.15
CA TYR A 85 1.11 8.29 -7.03
C TYR A 85 2.55 8.56 -7.47
N ASN A 86 3.40 8.90 -6.51
CA ASN A 86 4.83 8.93 -6.72
C ASN A 86 5.26 7.47 -7.02
N THR A 87 5.46 7.14 -8.29
CA THR A 87 5.70 5.78 -8.81
C THR A 87 7.18 5.54 -8.97
N GLY A 88 7.95 5.70 -7.89
CA GLY A 88 9.28 5.11 -7.85
C GLY A 88 9.26 3.67 -8.37
N THR A 89 10.39 3.18 -8.85
CA THR A 89 10.49 1.84 -9.43
C THR A 89 10.18 0.79 -8.37
N LEU A 90 9.15 -0.03 -8.57
CA LEU A 90 8.85 -1.16 -7.68
C LEU A 90 10.01 -2.16 -7.75
N LEU A 91 10.61 -2.44 -6.60
CA LEU A 91 11.74 -3.37 -6.50
C LEU A 91 11.32 -4.73 -5.95
N MET A 92 10.38 -4.75 -5.00
CA MET A 92 10.00 -5.98 -4.30
C MET A 92 8.59 -5.92 -3.73
N VAL A 93 7.87 -7.03 -3.85
CA VAL A 93 6.62 -7.30 -3.13
C VAL A 93 6.90 -8.32 -2.02
N LEU A 94 6.41 -8.02 -0.82
CA LEU A 94 6.56 -8.86 0.37
C LEU A 94 5.20 -9.21 0.96
N SER A 95 5.13 -10.37 1.59
CA SER A 95 3.94 -10.88 2.26
C SER A 95 4.23 -11.33 3.68
N ARG A 96 3.26 -11.15 4.57
CA ARG A 96 3.19 -11.83 5.87
C ARG A 96 1.79 -12.42 6.09
N PRO A 97 1.67 -13.63 6.66
CA PRO A 97 0.38 -14.17 7.05
C PRO A 97 -0.24 -13.33 8.18
N VAL A 98 -1.55 -13.17 8.16
CA VAL A 98 -2.35 -12.54 9.22
C VAL A 98 -2.97 -13.64 10.05
N SER A 99 -2.72 -13.63 11.36
CA SER A 99 -3.49 -14.45 12.30
C SER A 99 -4.93 -13.94 12.32
N LEU A 100 -5.90 -14.81 12.02
CA LEU A 100 -7.33 -14.46 11.96
C LEU A 100 -7.84 -13.82 13.29
N ASP A 101 -7.19 -14.12 14.42
CA ASP A 101 -7.49 -13.54 15.73
C ASP A 101 -7.20 -12.03 15.84
N LYS A 102 -6.49 -11.44 14.88
CA LYS A 102 -6.06 -10.03 14.89
C LYS A 102 -6.73 -9.17 13.83
N ILE A 103 -7.78 -9.66 13.18
CA ILE A 103 -8.59 -8.84 12.28
C ILE A 103 -9.62 -8.10 13.13
N PRO A 104 -9.43 -6.80 13.45
CA PRO A 104 -10.50 -6.04 14.06
C PRO A 104 -11.73 -6.10 13.14
N PRO A 105 -12.95 -6.28 13.68
CA PRO A 105 -14.17 -6.23 12.89
C PRO A 105 -14.16 -4.96 12.03
N PRO A 106 -14.75 -4.99 10.81
CA PRO A 106 -14.88 -3.79 10.01
C PRO A 106 -15.62 -2.73 10.83
N GLU A 107 -14.88 -1.77 11.38
CA GLU A 107 -15.44 -0.60 12.04
C GLU A 107 -16.32 0.09 11.01
N LYS A 108 -17.62 0.21 11.34
CA LYS A 108 -18.59 0.92 10.51
C LYS A 108 -17.98 2.28 10.19
N ALA A 109 -17.73 2.53 8.90
CA ALA A 109 -17.19 3.79 8.40
C ALA A 109 -18.03 4.96 8.93
N GLU A 110 -17.55 5.60 10.00
CA GLU A 110 -18.06 6.88 10.44
C GLU A 110 -17.55 7.93 9.44
N LYS A 111 -18.49 8.55 8.71
CA LYS A 111 -18.21 9.61 7.75
C LYS A 111 -17.33 10.68 8.41
N PRO A 112 -16.17 11.05 7.84
CA PRO A 112 -15.46 12.22 8.34
C PRO A 112 -16.32 13.46 8.08
N ALA A 113 -16.71 14.10 9.19
CA ALA A 113 -17.45 15.35 9.20
C ALA A 113 -16.68 16.45 8.44
N SER A 114 -17.42 17.12 7.58
CA SER A 114 -17.02 18.31 6.84
C SER A 114 -16.47 19.39 7.78
N LYS A 115 -15.25 19.86 7.52
CA LYS A 115 -14.80 21.28 7.52
C LYS A 115 -13.26 21.36 7.52
N ALA A 116 -12.67 21.38 6.33
CA ALA A 116 -11.36 22.00 6.14
C ALA A 116 -11.57 23.32 5.41
N LYS A 117 -11.38 24.44 6.13
CA LYS A 117 -11.27 25.78 5.55
C LYS A 117 -10.00 25.82 4.69
N THR A 118 -10.17 26.05 3.40
CA THR A 118 -9.11 26.50 2.49
C THR A 118 -8.62 27.89 2.91
N PRO A 119 -7.31 28.16 3.00
CA PRO A 119 -6.80 29.51 2.81
C PRO A 119 -6.52 29.71 1.32
N SER A 120 -7.33 30.56 0.71
CA SER A 120 -7.14 31.07 -0.63
C SER A 120 -5.83 31.87 -0.74
N LYS A 121 -5.14 31.62 -1.85
CA LYS A 121 -4.25 32.49 -2.62
C LYS A 121 -4.38 34.00 -2.30
N GLU A 122 -3.30 34.62 -1.86
CA GLU A 122 -3.14 36.08 -1.90
C GLU A 122 -1.86 36.48 -2.66
N THR A 123 -2.02 37.57 -3.37
CA THR A 123 -1.33 38.06 -4.57
C THR A 123 0.02 38.72 -4.29
N ALA A 124 0.94 38.61 -5.25
CA ALA A 124 2.22 39.32 -5.28
C ALA A 124 2.04 40.84 -5.39
N PRO A 125 2.89 41.67 -4.75
CA PRO A 125 2.98 43.08 -5.08
C PRO A 125 4.06 43.31 -6.15
N LYS A 126 3.64 43.75 -7.33
CA LYS A 126 4.45 44.64 -8.19
C LYS A 126 4.11 46.07 -7.76
N ASN A 127 5.10 46.86 -7.39
CA ASN A 127 5.01 48.31 -7.57
C ASN A 127 6.38 48.85 -8.00
N LEU A 128 6.33 49.59 -9.10
CA LEU A 128 7.42 50.31 -9.72
C LEU A 128 7.81 51.55 -8.89
N ASN A 129 9.04 51.98 -9.14
CA ASN A 129 9.83 53.05 -8.56
C ASN A 129 9.18 54.47 -8.61
N PRO A 130 9.78 55.46 -7.92
CA PRO A 130 9.16 56.73 -7.53
C PRO A 130 8.90 57.72 -8.66
#